data_AF-A0A839DXL2-F1
#
_entry.id   AF-A0A839DXL2-F1
#
_cell.length_a   1.000
_cell.length_b   1.000
_cell.length_c   1.000
_cell.angle_alpha   90.00
_cell.angle_beta   90.00
_cell.angle_gamma   90.00
#
_symmetry.space_group_name_H-M   'P 1'
#
loop_
_entity.id
_entity.type
_entity.pdbx_description
1 polymer ?
#
loop_
_entity_poly.entity_id
_entity_poly.type
_entity_poly.pdbx_seq_one_letter_code
_entity_poly.pdbx_strand_id
1 'polypeptide(L)' 'MSQPPLSQQIKRMENEVGVPLLRRTTRHVALTAAGEAFLAEIRKSLFLYRFGQVFAGDSDHVPVAHGFVVMG' A
#
# COMPACT_ATOMS: atom_id res chain seq x y z
N MET A 1 18.98 -18.84 1.66
CA MET A 1 17.51 -18.89 1.82
C MET A 1 16.91 -18.10 0.65
N SER A 2 16.09 -18.71 -0.20
CA SER A 2 15.47 -18.02 -1.33
C SER A 2 14.17 -17.35 -0.90
N GLN A 3 13.95 -16.11 -1.34
CA GLN A 3 12.67 -15.44 -1.13
C GLN A 3 11.58 -16.23 -1.86
N PRO A 4 10.41 -16.47 -1.23
CA PRO A 4 9.30 -17.11 -1.93
C PRO A 4 8.90 -16.25 -3.15
N PRO A 5 8.45 -16.88 -4.25
CA PRO A 5 7.97 -16.14 -5.40
C PRO A 5 6.93 -15.09 -5.01
N LEU A 6 6.97 -13.92 -5.66
CA LEU A 6 6.04 -12.82 -5.39
C LEU A 6 4.57 -13.28 -5.43
N SER A 7 4.24 -14.20 -6.33
CA SER A 7 2.90 -14.77 -6.44
C SER A 7 2.43 -15.51 -5.17
N GLN A 8 3.33 -16.15 -4.44
CA GLN A 8 3.03 -16.81 -3.16
C GLN A 8 2.88 -15.79 -2.04
N GLN A 9 3.72 -14.75 -2.03
CA GLN A 9 3.61 -13.66 -1.05
C GLN A 9 2.26 -12.94 -1.19
N ILE A 10 1.86 -12.61 -2.41
CA ILE A 10 0.56 -11.97 -2.65
C ILE A 10 -0.60 -12.92 -2.28
N LYS A 11 -0.50 -14.22 -2.58
CA LYS A 11 -1.54 -15.18 -2.14
C LYS A 11 -1.68 -15.24 -0.62
N ARG A 12 -0.56 -15.19 0.11
CA ARG A 12 -0.60 -15.13 1.58
C ARG A 12 -1.30 -13.85 2.05
N MET A 13 -0.97 -12.70 1.46
CA MET A 13 -1.64 -11.43 1.74
C MET A 13 -3.15 -11.49 1.43
N GLU A 14 -3.54 -12.06 0.28
CA GLU A 14 -4.95 -12.26 -0.07
C GLU A 14 -5.68 -13.13 0.95
N ASN A 15 -5.02 -14.16 1.50
CA ASN A 15 -5.58 -14.99 2.57
C ASN A 15 -5.71 -14.23 3.90
N GLU A 16 -4.73 -13.40 4.25
CA GLU A 16 -4.75 -12.58 5.47
C GLU A 16 -5.85 -11.50 5.42
N VAL A 17 -6.05 -10.88 4.25
CA VAL A 17 -7.13 -9.90 4.02
C VAL A 17 -8.49 -10.59 3.83
N GLY A 18 -8.50 -11.86 3.42
CA GLY A 18 -9.71 -12.68 3.26
C GLY A 18 -10.46 -12.47 1.95
N VAL A 19 -9.91 -11.69 1.01
CA VAL A 19 -10.51 -11.43 -0.30
C VAL A 19 -9.46 -11.48 -1.42
N PRO A 20 -9.82 -11.94 -2.64
CA PRO A 20 -8.90 -11.93 -3.77
C PRO A 20 -8.64 -10.49 -4.23
N LEU A 21 -7.38 -10.11 -4.29
CA LEU A 21 -6.94 -8.76 -4.70
C LEU A 21 -6.57 -8.73 -6.18
N LEU A 22 -6.13 -9.87 -6.74
CA LEU A 22 -5.79 -10.01 -8.15
C LEU A 22 -6.60 -11.10 -8.85
N ARG A 23 -7.12 -10.79 -10.03
CA ARG A 23 -7.59 -11.78 -10.99
C ARG A 23 -6.44 -12.14 -11.93
N ARG A 24 -6.08 -13.42 -12.00
CA ARG A 24 -4.91 -13.89 -12.76
C ARG A 24 -5.30 -14.99 -13.73
N THR A 25 -4.77 -14.91 -14.94
CA THR A 25 -4.69 -15.98 -15.93
C THR A 25 -3.21 -16.21 -16.25
N THR A 26 -2.89 -17.21 -17.06
CA THR A 26 -1.51 -17.51 -17.47
C THR A 26 -0.81 -16.35 -18.18
N ARG A 27 -1.57 -15.42 -18.79
CA ARG A 27 -1.02 -14.30 -19.59
C ARG A 27 -1.36 -12.92 -19.06
N HIS A 28 -2.33 -12.81 -18.17
CA HIS A 28 -2.86 -11.51 -17.71
C HIS A 28 -3.07 -11.51 -16.20
N VAL A 29 -2.72 -10.39 -15.58
CA VAL A 29 -2.98 -10.09 -14.18
C VAL A 29 -3.65 -8.73 -14.11
N ALA A 30 -4.77 -8.65 -13.39
CA ALA A 30 -5.50 -7.42 -13.16
C ALA A 30 -5.94 -7.33 -11.69
N LEU A 31 -6.17 -6.12 -11.20
CA LEU A 31 -6.77 -5.90 -9.89
C LEU A 31 -8.25 -6.32 -9.92
N THR A 32 -8.73 -6.82 -8.79
CA THR A 32 -10.17 -6.88 -8.51
C THR A 32 -10.63 -5.52 -7.96
N ALA A 33 -11.95 -5.29 -7.83
CA ALA A 33 -12.45 -4.10 -7.14
C ALA A 33 -11.91 -3.97 -5.70
N ALA A 34 -11.79 -5.10 -4.98
CA ALA A 34 -11.15 -5.13 -3.67
C ALA A 34 -9.65 -4.80 -3.75
N GLY A 35 -8.96 -5.30 -4.77
CA GLY A 35 -7.55 -4.98 -5.04
C GLY A 35 -7.32 -3.50 -5.32
N GLU A 36 -8.20 -2.85 -6.07
CA GLU A 36 -8.12 -1.40 -6.33
C GLU A 36 -8.29 -0.58 -5.05
N ALA A 37 -9.31 -0.91 -4.25
CA ALA A 37 -9.55 -0.25 -2.96
C ALA A 37 -8.37 -0.46 -2.00
N PHE A 38 -7.86 -1.68 -1.90
CA PHE A 38 -6.74 -2.02 -1.05
C PHE A 38 -5.44 -1.31 -1.47
N LEU A 39 -5.18 -1.23 -2.78
CA LEU A 39 -4.01 -0.52 -3.32
C LEU A 39 -4.07 0.98 -3.02
N ALA A 40 -5.25 1.60 -3.12
CA ALA A 40 -5.42 3.00 -2.77
C ALA A 40 -5.05 3.25 -1.30
N GLU A 41 -5.45 2.36 -0.40
CA GLU A 41 -5.17 2.48 1.02
C GLU A 41 -3.68 2.24 1.35
N ILE A 42 -3.06 1.21 0.75
CA ILE A 42 -1.62 0.99 0.90
C ILE A 42 -0.82 2.19 0.44
N ARG A 43 -1.19 2.82 -0.69
CA ARG A 43 -0.49 4.01 -1.20
C ARG A 43 -0.55 5.17 -0.21
N LYS A 44 -1.70 5.40 0.42
CA LYS A 44 -1.83 6.41 1.49
C LYS A 44 -0.94 6.06 2.68
N SER A 45 -0.99 4.83 3.17
CA SER A 45 -0.18 4.38 4.31
C SER A 45 1.32 4.49 4.03
N LEU A 46 1.78 4.10 2.84
CA LEU A 46 3.18 4.24 2.42
C LEU A 46 3.58 5.71 2.25
N PHE A 47 2.68 6.54 1.74
CA PHE A 47 2.91 7.98 1.66
C PHE A 47 3.10 8.57 3.06
N LEU A 48 2.20 8.27 4.00
CA LEU A 48 2.29 8.74 5.39
C LEU A 48 3.57 8.24 6.06
N TYR A 49 3.90 6.96 5.90
CA TYR A 49 5.14 6.40 6.43
C TYR A 49 6.38 7.10 5.87
N ARG A 50 6.43 7.29 4.54
CA ARG A 50 7.56 7.98 3.88
C ARG A 50 7.62 9.46 4.25
N PHE A 51 6.48 10.13 4.34
CA PHE A 51 6.38 11.51 4.79
C PHE A 51 6.94 11.63 6.21
N GLY A 52 6.48 10.77 7.13
CA GLY A 52 7.01 10.72 8.50
C GLY A 52 8.52 10.51 8.57
N GLN A 53 9.11 9.69 7.69
CA GLN A 53 10.57 9.49 7.61
C GLN A 53 11.34 10.73 7.14
N VAL A 54 10.73 11.60 6.33
CA VAL A 54 11.35 12.84 5.84
C VAL A 54 11.35 13.92 6.93
N PHE A 55 10.28 14.02 7.72
CA PHE A 55 10.17 15.03 8.79
C PHE A 55 10.68 14.54 10.15
N ALA A 56 10.86 13.24 10.38
CA ALA A 56 11.43 12.71 11.62
C ALA A 56 12.90 13.14 11.86
N GLY A 57 13.55 13.79 10.88
CA GLY A 57 14.83 14.47 11.05
C GLY A 57 14.73 15.90 11.61
N ASP A 58 13.52 16.49 11.68
CA ASP A 58 13.28 17.88 12.10
C ASP A 58 12.14 17.91 13.13
N SER A 59 12.51 18.06 14.40
CA SER A 59 11.65 17.70 15.55
C SER A 59 10.48 18.65 15.83
N ASP A 60 10.33 19.72 15.05
CA ASP A 60 9.47 20.85 15.42
C ASP A 60 8.15 20.97 14.63
N HIS A 61 7.87 20.07 13.67
CA HIS A 61 6.59 20.09 12.97
C HIS A 61 6.12 18.71 12.48
N VAL A 62 5.21 18.08 13.22
CA VAL A 62 4.42 16.95 12.73
C VAL A 62 3.04 17.49 12.31
N PRO A 63 2.75 17.67 11.01
CA PRO A 63 1.41 18.02 10.60
C PRO A 63 0.54 16.77 10.73
N VAL A 64 -0.44 16.82 11.64
CA VAL A 64 -1.56 15.89 11.65
C VAL A 64 -2.40 16.17 10.41
N ALA A 65 -2.03 15.57 9.28
CA ALA A 65 -2.69 15.77 8.00
C ALA A 65 -4.03 15.02 7.93
N HIS A 66 -5.01 15.50 8.71
CA HIS A 66 -6.42 15.31 8.41
C HIS A 66 -6.81 16.26 7.28
N GLY A 67 -6.58 15.82 6.04
CA GLY A 67 -7.09 16.42 4.80
C GLY A 67 -6.70 17.88 4.56
N PHE A 68 -5.60 18.17 3.86
CA PHE A 68 -5.33 19.52 3.39
C PHE A 68 -4.68 19.59 2.00
N VAL A 69 -5.26 20.47 1.19
CA VAL A 69 -4.71 21.08 -0.02
C VAL A 69 -3.41 21.80 0.35
N VAL A 70 -2.35 21.54 -0.40
CA VAL A 70 -1.10 22.29 -0.31
C VAL A 70 -1.33 23.66 -0.98
N MET A 71 -1.32 24.72 -0.19
CA MET A 71 -1.21 26.11 -0.66
C MET A 71 -0.32 26.88 0.31
N GLY A 72 0.74 27.48 -0.23
CA GLY A 72 1.73 28.30 0.50
C GLY A 72 3.08 27.63 0.62
#